data_AF-A0A4Z1FCT8-F1
#
_entry.id   AF-A0A4Z1FCT8-F1
#
_cell.length_a   1.000
_cell.length_b   1.000
_cell.length_c   1.000
_cell.angle_alpha   90.00
_cell.angle_beta   90.00
_cell.angle_gamma   90.00
#
_symmetry.space_group_name_H-M   'P 1'
#
loop_
_entity.id
_entity.type
_entity.pdbx_description
1 polymer ?
#
loop_
_entity_poly.entity_id
_entity_poly.type
_entity_poly.pdbx_seq_one_letter_code
_entity_poly.pdbx_strand_id
1 'polypeptide(L)'
;MANDEEEQDTRPVGFWHRDLNATRKYVVKKWIITTVILSIAILSILSIYWSVLFHVEKNLSALVVWVVDFDAQVAPYRDTTPIVGPEIVKAAEALIAPQGALGWGSLPASDFGYDPMEVRRRVWEFGAWAAVIVNANATALLQDAVQNGNSTFDPKGIAQIIYVQARDETTYANYITPQLLQFQSSVTAMFGQQWAAQVEDQAAANPAILTNLRNSPQAISPAIGFSTFNLRPFTPPVATPAVSIGLIYLIIISFFSFSFYLPVHTKYITPQGHRPLHFYQMVIWRWLATIVAYLFLSLFYSLLSLAFQIPFSTGHKSITSVESATAYGKGTFVVFWMLNWVGMGALGIACENVTMIIGQPWTALWLVFWVITNVSTSFYSIDLAPKFFYWGYAWPLHNIVEASRQLLFDLHSRIGLNFGVLFAWVAINTLLFPFCCYFMRWQTLKGQEKTMDKRGNAKEDSKSKGVEEA
;
A
#
# COMPACT_ATOMS: atom_id res chain seq x y z
N MET A 1 -61.74 -33.36 37.60
CA MET A 1 -61.49 -32.04 37.00
C MET A 1 -60.22 -32.18 36.19
N ALA A 2 -60.36 -32.41 34.89
CA ALA A 2 -59.25 -32.51 33.96
C ALA A 2 -58.79 -31.08 33.60
N ASN A 3 -57.49 -30.83 33.71
CA ASN A 3 -56.87 -29.63 33.15
C ASN A 3 -56.78 -29.84 31.63
N ASP A 4 -57.64 -29.16 30.87
CA ASP A 4 -57.45 -29.00 29.44
C ASP A 4 -56.30 -28.00 29.22
N GLU A 5 -55.10 -28.53 28.98
CA GLU A 5 -54.01 -27.74 28.41
C GLU A 5 -54.36 -27.45 26.94
N GLU A 6 -54.73 -26.21 26.63
CA GLU A 6 -54.95 -25.76 25.25
C GLU A 6 -53.69 -26.04 24.40
N GLU A 7 -53.77 -27.04 23.52
CA GLU A 7 -52.78 -27.28 22.48
C GLU A 7 -52.78 -26.10 21.50
N GLN A 8 -51.87 -25.15 21.77
CA GLN A 8 -51.58 -24.02 20.90
C GLN A 8 -51.26 -24.52 19.48
N ASP A 9 -52.13 -24.23 18.52
CA ASP A 9 -51.99 -24.62 17.12
C ASP A 9 -50.70 -24.00 16.54
N THR A 10 -49.72 -24.85 16.22
CA THR A 10 -48.39 -24.44 15.73
C THR A 10 -48.32 -24.38 14.21
N ARG A 11 -49.45 -24.46 13.50
CA ARG A 11 -49.46 -24.40 12.04
C ARG A 11 -48.95 -23.02 11.55
N PRO A 12 -48.12 -22.97 10.49
CA PRO A 12 -47.66 -21.70 9.94
C PRO A 12 -48.83 -20.84 9.48
N VAL A 13 -48.89 -19.60 9.98
CA VAL A 13 -49.91 -18.62 9.59
C VAL A 13 -49.32 -17.57 8.64
N GLY A 14 -50.18 -16.96 7.81
CA GLY A 14 -49.76 -15.90 6.90
C GLY A 14 -49.21 -14.67 7.66
N PHE A 15 -48.31 -13.91 7.03
CA PHE A 15 -47.60 -12.78 7.66
C PHE A 15 -48.54 -11.75 8.33
N TRP A 16 -49.73 -11.55 7.76
CA TRP A 16 -50.75 -10.59 8.24
C TRP A 16 -51.69 -11.14 9.32
N HIS A 17 -51.53 -12.40 9.74
CA HIS A 17 -52.35 -13.01 10.79
C HIS A 17 -52.26 -12.23 12.11
N ARG A 18 -53.38 -12.17 12.86
CA ARG A 18 -53.47 -11.34 14.08
C ARG A 18 -52.49 -11.80 15.16
N ASP A 19 -52.22 -13.09 15.24
CA ASP A 19 -51.29 -13.69 16.22
C ASP A 19 -49.85 -13.21 16.01
N LEU A 20 -49.49 -12.83 14.77
CA LEU A 20 -48.17 -12.28 14.45
C LEU A 20 -48.06 -10.78 14.68
N ASN A 21 -49.10 -10.06 15.12
CA ASN A 21 -49.03 -8.61 15.24
C ASN A 21 -47.95 -8.12 16.24
N ALA A 22 -47.79 -8.80 17.37
CA ALA A 22 -46.76 -8.48 18.36
C ALA A 22 -45.36 -8.80 17.80
N THR A 23 -45.19 -9.98 17.23
CA THR A 23 -43.94 -10.44 16.58
C THR A 23 -43.54 -9.52 15.42
N ARG A 24 -44.49 -9.12 14.57
CA ARG A 24 -44.25 -8.22 13.43
C ARG A 24 -43.76 -6.86 13.91
N LYS A 25 -44.38 -6.27 14.93
CA LYS A 25 -43.90 -5.01 15.51
C LYS A 25 -42.50 -5.15 16.08
N TYR A 26 -42.20 -6.25 16.77
CA TYR A 26 -40.86 -6.53 17.29
C TYR A 26 -39.82 -6.67 16.17
N VAL A 27 -40.11 -7.49 15.16
CA VAL A 27 -39.24 -7.73 14.00
C VAL A 27 -38.99 -6.44 13.23
N VAL A 28 -40.04 -5.69 12.87
CA VAL A 28 -39.90 -4.42 12.14
C VAL A 28 -39.10 -3.41 12.97
N LYS A 29 -39.36 -3.28 14.28
CA LYS A 29 -38.58 -2.39 15.15
C LYS A 29 -37.10 -2.78 15.17
N LYS A 30 -36.79 -4.06 15.36
CA LYS A 30 -35.40 -4.55 15.38
C LYS A 30 -34.74 -4.38 14.01
N TRP A 31 -35.45 -4.67 12.92
CA TRP A 31 -34.96 -4.50 11.56
C TRP A 31 -34.65 -3.03 11.24
N ILE A 32 -35.52 -2.08 11.61
CA ILE A 32 -35.28 -0.64 11.44
C ILE A 32 -34.05 -0.21 12.25
N ILE A 33 -34.00 -0.55 13.54
CA ILE A 33 -32.88 -0.17 14.40
C ILE A 33 -31.56 -0.73 13.87
N THR A 34 -31.53 -2.01 13.51
CA THR A 34 -30.34 -2.65 12.95
C THR A 34 -29.95 -2.01 11.62
N THR A 35 -30.89 -1.76 10.72
CA THR A 35 -30.62 -1.10 9.44
C THR A 35 -30.04 0.29 9.63
N VAL A 36 -30.61 1.10 10.53
CA VAL A 36 -30.09 2.44 10.84
C VAL A 36 -28.68 2.38 11.43
N ILE A 37 -28.40 1.45 12.35
CA ILE A 37 -27.05 1.25 12.90
C ILE A 37 -26.07 0.88 11.78
N LEU A 38 -26.44 -0.05 10.90
CA LEU A 38 -25.60 -0.44 9.77
C LEU A 38 -25.38 0.72 8.81
N SER A 39 -26.40 1.50 8.47
CA SER A 39 -26.26 2.68 7.60
C SER A 39 -25.31 3.73 8.20
N ILE A 40 -25.42 4.01 9.50
CA ILE A 40 -24.52 4.95 10.19
C ILE A 40 -23.09 4.40 10.21
N ALA A 41 -22.92 3.11 10.49
CA ALA A 41 -21.61 2.47 10.51
C ALA A 41 -20.95 2.48 9.12
N ILE A 42 -21.73 2.19 8.07
CA ILE A 42 -21.29 2.26 6.68
C ILE A 42 -20.83 3.68 6.35
N LEU A 43 -21.66 4.70 6.59
CA LEU A 43 -21.27 6.08 6.32
C LEU A 43 -20.01 6.48 7.10
N SER A 44 -19.93 6.13 8.38
CA SER A 44 -18.79 6.51 9.23
C SER A 44 -17.49 5.82 8.80
N ILE A 45 -17.52 4.50 8.57
CA ILE A 45 -16.33 3.71 8.26
C ILE A 45 -15.93 3.91 6.80
N LEU A 46 -16.89 3.83 5.87
CA LEU A 46 -16.57 3.98 4.45
C LEU A 46 -16.09 5.40 4.14
N SER A 47 -16.58 6.45 4.80
CA SER A 47 -16.03 7.80 4.59
C SER A 47 -14.51 7.89 4.81
N ILE A 48 -13.91 7.02 5.64
CA ILE A 48 -12.44 6.94 5.79
C ILE A 48 -11.77 6.54 4.46
N TYR A 49 -12.36 5.59 3.73
CA TYR A 49 -11.82 5.13 2.45
C TYR A 49 -11.90 6.18 1.34
N TRP A 50 -12.98 6.96 1.28
CA TRP A 50 -13.11 8.03 0.27
C TRP A 50 -12.26 9.25 0.64
N SER A 51 -12.16 9.58 1.94
CA SER A 51 -11.47 10.79 2.38
C SER A 51 -9.95 10.75 2.23
N VAL A 52 -9.34 9.56 2.12
CA VAL A 52 -7.88 9.45 1.89
C VAL A 52 -7.44 10.14 0.58
N LEU A 53 -8.29 10.10 -0.45
CA LEU A 53 -8.00 10.69 -1.75
C LEU A 53 -8.45 12.16 -1.89
N PHE A 54 -9.13 12.71 -0.88
CA PHE A 54 -9.82 14.00 -1.01
C PHE A 54 -8.88 15.20 -1.18
N HIS A 55 -7.63 15.11 -0.73
CA HIS A 55 -6.64 16.19 -0.82
C HIS A 55 -5.50 15.90 -1.81
N VAL A 56 -5.61 14.85 -2.64
CA VAL A 56 -4.51 14.44 -3.53
C VAL A 56 -4.01 15.59 -4.39
N GLU A 57 -4.90 16.27 -5.14
CA GLU A 57 -4.50 17.39 -6.02
C GLU A 57 -3.84 18.55 -5.25
N LYS A 58 -4.31 18.83 -4.03
CA LYS A 58 -3.75 19.88 -3.17
C LYS A 58 -2.39 19.50 -2.58
N ASN A 59 -2.15 18.20 -2.42
CA ASN A 59 -0.94 17.65 -1.84
C ASN A 59 0.05 17.15 -2.90
N LEU A 60 -0.20 17.35 -4.20
CA LEU A 60 0.73 16.92 -5.26
C LEU A 60 2.13 17.51 -5.10
N SER A 61 2.25 18.68 -4.48
CA SER A 61 3.54 19.29 -4.14
C SER A 61 4.36 18.51 -3.11
N ALA A 62 3.76 17.55 -2.38
CA ALA A 62 4.49 16.63 -1.52
C ALA A 62 5.32 15.61 -2.32
N LEU A 63 4.98 15.38 -3.60
CA LEU A 63 5.75 14.53 -4.50
C LEU A 63 6.93 15.34 -5.07
N VAL A 64 8.00 15.42 -4.30
CA VAL A 64 9.17 16.25 -4.64
C VAL A 64 9.93 15.70 -5.85
N VAL A 65 10.23 16.58 -6.80
CA VAL A 65 11.09 16.32 -7.97
C VAL A 65 12.29 17.24 -7.91
N TRP A 66 13.50 16.65 -7.84
CA TRP A 66 14.74 17.41 -7.86
C TRP A 66 15.17 17.74 -9.27
N VAL A 67 15.70 18.95 -9.47
CA VAL A 67 16.46 19.30 -10.68
C VAL A 67 17.88 19.62 -10.26
N VAL A 68 18.83 18.84 -10.76
CA VAL A 68 20.25 18.96 -10.40
C VAL A 68 21.05 19.25 -11.65
N ASP A 69 21.63 20.44 -11.68
CA ASP A 69 22.40 20.93 -12.82
C ASP A 69 23.90 20.69 -12.62
N PHE A 70 24.50 19.83 -13.45
CA PHE A 70 25.95 19.62 -13.48
C PHE A 70 26.62 20.35 -14.66
N ASP A 71 25.85 20.98 -15.55
CA ASP A 71 26.32 21.55 -16.82
C ASP A 71 27.44 22.58 -16.59
N ALA A 72 28.60 22.33 -17.20
CA ALA A 72 29.82 23.11 -17.02
C ALA A 72 30.34 23.24 -15.57
N GLN A 73 29.88 22.41 -14.62
CA GLN A 73 30.36 22.46 -13.22
C GLN A 73 31.43 21.40 -12.93
N VAL A 74 31.51 20.36 -13.76
CA VAL A 74 32.44 19.23 -13.59
C VAL A 74 33.51 19.26 -14.69
N ALA A 75 34.77 18.99 -14.31
CA ALA A 75 35.85 18.87 -15.27
C ALA A 75 35.57 17.73 -16.29
N PRO A 76 35.94 17.86 -17.57
CA PRO A 76 36.73 18.95 -18.18
C PRO A 76 35.90 20.16 -18.67
N TYR A 77 34.61 20.26 -18.37
CA TYR A 77 33.69 21.23 -19.01
C TYR A 77 33.58 22.59 -18.30
N ARG A 78 34.44 22.87 -17.32
CA ARG A 78 34.36 24.09 -16.49
C ARG A 78 34.64 25.39 -17.23
N ASP A 79 35.29 25.31 -18.38
CA ASP A 79 35.60 26.47 -19.20
C ASP A 79 34.46 26.81 -20.18
N THR A 80 33.41 25.98 -20.26
CA THR A 80 32.23 26.22 -21.10
C THR A 80 31.24 27.12 -20.39
N THR A 81 30.70 28.13 -21.08
CA THR A 81 29.58 28.93 -20.53
C THR A 81 28.28 28.13 -20.61
N PRO A 82 27.60 27.80 -19.50
CA PRO A 82 26.42 26.95 -19.52
C PRO A 82 25.20 27.70 -20.09
N ILE A 83 24.46 27.03 -20.98
CA ILE A 83 23.22 27.52 -21.62
C ILE A 83 22.07 26.57 -21.32
N VAL A 84 22.32 25.26 -21.41
CA VAL A 84 21.30 24.22 -21.27
C VAL A 84 20.86 24.07 -19.82
N GLY A 85 21.79 23.88 -18.89
CA GLY A 85 21.50 23.69 -17.46
C GLY A 85 20.62 24.79 -16.85
N PRO A 86 21.00 26.08 -16.97
CA PRO A 86 20.21 27.20 -16.45
C PRO A 86 18.79 27.28 -16.99
N GLU A 87 18.56 27.00 -18.28
CA GLU A 87 17.21 27.04 -18.85
C GLU A 87 16.33 25.88 -18.36
N ILE A 88 16.89 24.68 -18.16
CA ILE A 88 16.16 23.55 -17.56
C ILE A 88 15.78 23.88 -16.10
N VAL A 89 16.70 24.45 -15.33
CA VAL A 89 16.46 24.87 -13.94
C VAL A 89 15.36 25.94 -13.88
N LYS A 90 15.46 26.98 -14.70
CA LYS A 90 14.47 28.06 -14.79
C LYS A 90 13.08 27.55 -15.17
N ALA A 91 13.00 26.59 -16.10
CA ALA A 91 11.73 25.97 -16.47
C ALA A 91 11.11 25.17 -15.31
N ALA A 92 11.94 24.51 -14.48
CA ALA A 92 11.46 23.82 -13.28
C ALA A 92 11.01 24.82 -12.20
N GLU A 93 11.72 25.93 -12.02
CA GLU A 93 11.36 26.98 -11.08
C GLU A 93 10.02 27.65 -11.42
N ALA A 94 9.69 27.76 -12.71
CA ALA A 94 8.38 28.22 -13.16
C ALA A 94 7.21 27.32 -12.72
N LEU A 95 7.49 26.07 -12.30
CA LEU A 95 6.50 25.09 -11.84
C LEU A 95 6.37 25.01 -10.31
N ILE A 96 7.04 25.88 -9.54
CA ILE A 96 7.02 25.85 -8.06
C ILE A 96 5.70 26.36 -7.46
N ALA A 97 4.85 27.05 -8.23
CA ALA A 97 3.65 27.74 -7.75
C ALA A 97 2.25 27.25 -8.24
N PRO A 98 2.07 26.39 -9.27
CA PRO A 98 0.73 25.98 -9.68
C PRO A 98 0.10 25.01 -8.68
N GLN A 99 -1.18 25.23 -8.34
CA GLN A 99 -1.97 24.18 -7.68
C GLN A 99 -2.07 22.96 -8.62
N GLY A 100 -1.88 21.76 -8.08
CA GLY A 100 -1.90 20.52 -8.86
C GLY A 100 -0.56 20.13 -9.50
N ALA A 101 0.52 20.89 -9.28
CA ALA A 101 1.86 20.54 -9.74
C ALA A 101 2.61 19.65 -8.72
N LEU A 102 3.57 18.87 -9.22
CA LEU A 102 4.58 18.21 -8.40
C LEU A 102 5.44 19.23 -7.62
N GLY A 103 6.10 18.76 -6.56
CA GLY A 103 6.98 19.58 -5.73
C GLY A 103 8.34 19.82 -6.38
N TRP A 104 8.40 20.67 -7.40
CA TRP A 104 9.67 20.97 -8.08
C TRP A 104 10.64 21.71 -7.15
N GLY A 105 11.90 21.31 -7.15
CA GLY A 105 12.97 21.99 -6.40
C GLY A 105 14.33 21.81 -7.07
N SER A 106 15.04 22.92 -7.28
CA SER A 106 16.42 22.90 -7.76
C SER A 106 17.39 22.67 -6.58
N LEU A 107 18.36 21.77 -6.75
CA LEU A 107 19.42 21.53 -5.78
C LEU A 107 20.78 21.66 -6.48
N PRO A 108 21.78 22.29 -5.85
CA PRO A 108 23.10 22.46 -6.45
C PRO A 108 23.84 21.12 -6.54
N ALA A 109 24.65 20.94 -7.58
CA ALA A 109 25.47 19.74 -7.77
C ALA A 109 26.45 19.47 -6.60
N SER A 110 26.83 20.52 -5.85
CA SER A 110 27.67 20.42 -4.66
C SER A 110 27.06 19.52 -3.57
N ASP A 111 25.74 19.51 -3.44
CA ASP A 111 25.04 18.71 -2.42
C ASP A 111 25.18 17.20 -2.66
N PHE A 112 25.56 16.83 -3.89
CA PHE A 112 25.77 15.46 -4.34
C PHE A 112 27.26 15.19 -4.64
N GLY A 113 28.17 16.05 -4.17
CA GLY A 113 29.60 15.88 -4.37
C GLY A 113 30.03 15.92 -5.84
N TYR A 114 29.26 16.60 -6.70
CA TYR A 114 29.47 16.64 -8.15
C TYR A 114 29.40 15.27 -8.85
N ASP A 115 28.72 14.29 -8.24
CA ASP A 115 28.50 12.96 -8.82
C ASP A 115 27.01 12.73 -9.17
N PRO A 116 26.65 12.58 -10.47
CA PRO A 116 25.31 12.20 -10.89
C PRO A 116 24.80 10.87 -10.31
N MET A 117 25.68 9.93 -9.97
CA MET A 117 25.28 8.65 -9.37
C MET A 117 24.78 8.83 -7.94
N GLU A 118 25.29 9.82 -7.21
CA GLU A 118 24.82 10.17 -5.87
C GLU A 118 23.37 10.68 -5.93
N VAL A 119 22.98 11.43 -6.97
CA VAL A 119 21.58 11.82 -7.20
C VAL A 119 20.70 10.58 -7.39
N ARG A 120 21.11 9.64 -8.25
CA ARG A 120 20.37 8.38 -8.48
C ARG A 120 20.23 7.56 -7.19
N ARG A 121 21.31 7.48 -6.39
CA ARG A 121 21.30 6.78 -5.10
C ARG A 121 20.28 7.41 -4.14
N ARG A 122 20.28 8.74 -3.99
CA ARG A 122 19.33 9.41 -3.09
C ARG A 122 17.88 9.29 -3.55
N VAL A 123 17.60 9.26 -4.85
CA VAL A 123 16.26 8.95 -5.38
C VAL A 123 15.86 7.51 -5.05
N TRP A 124 16.78 6.54 -5.19
CA TRP A 124 16.54 5.15 -4.77
C TRP A 124 16.28 5.04 -3.25
N GLU A 125 16.93 5.86 -2.42
CA GLU A 125 16.72 5.95 -0.97
C GLU A 125 15.48 6.74 -0.54
N PHE A 126 14.59 7.05 -1.49
CA PHE A 126 13.35 7.79 -1.28
C PHE A 126 13.54 9.25 -0.81
N GLY A 127 14.70 9.86 -1.08
CA GLY A 127 14.93 11.28 -0.81
C GLY A 127 14.06 12.22 -1.67
N ALA A 128 13.72 11.78 -2.89
CA ALA A 128 12.75 12.40 -3.77
C ALA A 128 11.92 11.34 -4.50
N TRP A 129 10.83 11.77 -5.12
CA TRP A 129 9.99 10.93 -5.97
C TRP A 129 10.54 10.81 -7.39
N ALA A 130 11.19 11.85 -7.90
CA ALA A 130 11.97 11.76 -9.14
C ALA A 130 13.11 12.78 -9.13
N ALA A 131 14.03 12.68 -10.07
CA ALA A 131 15.02 13.71 -10.33
C ALA A 131 15.25 13.92 -11.83
N VAL A 132 15.53 15.16 -12.20
CA VAL A 132 16.07 15.57 -13.49
C VAL A 132 17.54 15.91 -13.28
N ILE A 133 18.43 15.17 -13.94
CA ILE A 133 19.88 15.39 -13.90
C ILE A 133 20.27 16.02 -15.23
N VAL A 134 20.83 17.23 -15.21
CA VAL A 134 21.47 17.81 -16.41
C VAL A 134 22.91 17.32 -16.42
N ASN A 135 23.36 16.70 -17.52
CA ASN A 135 24.70 16.15 -17.59
C ASN A 135 25.75 17.26 -17.68
N ALA A 136 26.95 17.00 -17.15
CA ALA A 136 28.01 18.00 -17.06
C ALA A 136 28.50 18.55 -18.41
N ASN A 137 28.29 17.79 -19.47
CA ASN A 137 28.71 18.09 -20.83
C ASN A 137 27.57 18.59 -21.71
N ALA A 138 26.39 18.90 -21.15
CA ALA A 138 25.19 19.24 -21.90
C ALA A 138 25.42 20.40 -22.89
N THR A 139 25.85 21.56 -22.41
CA THR A 139 26.10 22.71 -23.29
C THR A 139 27.30 22.48 -24.20
N ALA A 140 28.37 21.86 -23.70
CA ALA A 140 29.58 21.61 -24.47
C ALA A 140 29.30 20.69 -25.68
N LEU A 141 28.54 19.61 -25.50
CA LEU A 141 28.17 18.68 -26.57
C LEU A 141 27.25 19.35 -27.60
N LEU A 142 26.29 20.15 -27.15
CA LEU A 142 25.38 20.85 -28.04
C LEU A 142 26.12 21.89 -28.89
N GLN A 143 27.02 22.68 -28.28
CA GLN A 143 27.84 23.65 -28.99
C GLN A 143 28.81 22.97 -29.96
N ASP A 144 29.45 21.86 -29.55
CA ASP A 144 30.34 21.07 -30.42
C ASP A 144 29.60 20.52 -31.64
N ALA A 145 28.36 20.06 -31.48
CA ALA A 145 27.54 19.59 -32.59
C ALA A 145 27.27 20.70 -33.62
N VAL A 146 27.04 21.94 -33.18
CA VAL A 146 26.81 23.09 -34.07
C VAL A 146 28.12 23.61 -34.67
N GLN A 147 29.17 23.74 -33.87
CA GLN A 147 30.43 24.36 -34.26
C GLN A 147 31.32 23.43 -35.09
N ASN A 148 31.28 22.12 -34.84
CA ASN A 148 32.18 21.14 -35.47
C ASN A 148 31.43 20.04 -36.25
N GLY A 149 30.09 19.98 -36.19
CA GLY A 149 29.30 19.01 -36.95
C GLY A 149 29.43 17.58 -36.42
N ASN A 150 29.45 17.43 -35.09
CA ASN A 150 29.59 16.14 -34.42
C ASN A 150 28.38 15.22 -34.68
N SER A 151 28.53 14.33 -35.66
CA SER A 151 27.49 13.38 -36.08
C SER A 151 27.09 12.35 -35.01
N THR A 152 27.86 12.19 -33.94
CA THR A 152 27.55 11.29 -32.82
C THR A 152 26.71 11.95 -31.72
N PHE A 153 26.41 13.24 -31.85
CA PHE A 153 25.60 13.97 -30.90
C PHE A 153 24.19 13.37 -30.78
N ASP A 154 23.84 12.90 -29.57
CA ASP A 154 22.51 12.45 -29.21
C ASP A 154 21.87 13.43 -28.21
N PRO A 155 20.78 14.13 -28.59
CA PRO A 155 20.04 15.01 -27.69
C PRO A 155 19.62 14.33 -26.38
N LYS A 156 19.34 13.01 -26.36
CA LYS A 156 18.96 12.28 -25.14
C LYS A 156 20.10 12.15 -24.13
N GLY A 157 21.33 12.40 -24.56
CA GLY A 157 22.52 12.48 -23.71
C GLY A 157 22.66 13.80 -22.95
N ILE A 158 21.73 14.76 -23.10
CA ILE A 158 21.79 16.07 -22.45
C ILE A 158 21.31 16.01 -21.00
N ALA A 159 20.12 15.46 -20.77
CA ALA A 159 19.53 15.37 -19.45
C ALA A 159 18.95 13.98 -19.20
N GLN A 160 18.72 13.66 -17.93
CA GLN A 160 18.23 12.36 -17.49
C GLN A 160 17.06 12.53 -16.53
N ILE A 161 16.01 11.75 -16.71
CA ILE A 161 14.89 11.63 -15.75
C ILE A 161 15.06 10.33 -14.99
N ILE A 162 15.15 10.42 -13.67
CA ILE A 162 15.40 9.30 -12.76
C ILE A 162 14.21 9.11 -11.84
N TYR A 163 13.71 7.88 -11.72
CA TYR A 163 12.64 7.55 -10.78
C TYR A 163 12.63 6.06 -10.41
N VAL A 164 11.78 5.67 -9.46
CA VAL A 164 11.71 4.32 -8.88
C VAL A 164 10.27 3.83 -8.93
N GLN A 165 9.81 3.30 -10.06
CA GLN A 165 8.40 2.98 -10.28
C GLN A 165 7.82 2.03 -9.22
N ALA A 166 8.58 1.00 -8.82
CA ALA A 166 8.09 -0.01 -7.88
C ALA A 166 7.84 0.51 -6.46
N ARG A 167 8.28 1.74 -6.12
CA ARG A 167 7.90 2.41 -4.86
C ARG A 167 6.38 2.55 -4.75
N ASP A 168 5.72 3.03 -5.80
CA ASP A 168 4.26 3.09 -5.91
C ASP A 168 3.86 3.28 -7.38
N GLU A 169 3.58 2.17 -8.07
CA GLU A 169 3.30 2.15 -9.51
C GLU A 169 2.08 2.99 -9.88
N THR A 170 1.10 3.10 -8.99
CA THR A 170 -0.14 3.85 -9.22
C THR A 170 0.12 5.34 -9.12
N THR A 171 0.86 5.79 -8.10
CA THR A 171 1.25 7.20 -7.95
C THR A 171 2.14 7.66 -9.12
N TYR A 172 3.07 6.82 -9.57
CA TYR A 172 3.88 7.15 -10.75
C TYR A 172 3.06 7.24 -12.04
N ALA A 173 2.16 6.28 -12.28
CA ALA A 173 1.37 6.24 -13.50
C ALA A 173 0.38 7.41 -13.59
N ASN A 174 -0.27 7.76 -12.48
CA ASN A 174 -1.36 8.74 -12.47
C ASN A 174 -0.87 10.19 -12.31
N TYR A 175 0.25 10.43 -11.61
CA TYR A 175 0.65 11.78 -11.21
C TYR A 175 2.05 12.17 -11.67
N ILE A 176 3.06 11.34 -11.40
CA ILE A 176 4.46 11.74 -11.61
C ILE A 176 4.86 11.67 -13.09
N THR A 177 4.69 10.51 -13.72
CA THR A 177 5.15 10.26 -15.10
C THR A 177 4.51 11.22 -16.12
N PRO A 178 3.18 11.48 -16.09
CA PRO A 178 2.56 12.42 -17.01
C PRO A 178 3.14 13.84 -16.89
N GLN A 179 3.37 14.34 -15.68
CA GLN A 179 3.93 15.68 -15.46
C GLN A 179 5.41 15.76 -15.85
N LEU A 180 6.20 14.69 -15.65
CA LEU A 180 7.60 14.63 -16.12
C LEU A 180 7.67 14.66 -17.66
N LEU A 181 6.78 13.93 -18.35
CA LEU A 181 6.69 13.95 -19.82
C LEU A 181 6.24 15.31 -20.35
N GLN A 182 5.30 15.96 -19.67
CA GLN A 182 4.87 17.32 -19.99
C GLN A 182 6.01 18.32 -19.81
N PHE A 183 6.75 18.24 -18.70
CA PHE A 183 7.94 19.05 -18.45
C PHE A 183 8.98 18.88 -19.56
N GLN A 184 9.35 17.63 -19.87
CA GLN A 184 10.28 17.32 -20.96
C GLN A 184 9.83 17.95 -22.29
N SER A 185 8.57 17.79 -22.65
CA SER A 185 8.03 18.31 -23.92
C SER A 185 8.05 19.83 -23.95
N SER A 186 7.66 20.48 -22.85
CA SER A 186 7.65 21.94 -22.72
C SER A 186 9.05 22.55 -22.79
N VAL A 187 10.00 21.96 -22.06
CA VAL A 187 11.39 22.43 -22.02
C VAL A 187 12.06 22.26 -23.38
N THR A 188 11.89 21.10 -24.01
CA THR A 188 12.46 20.82 -25.34
C THR A 188 11.92 21.80 -26.38
N ALA A 189 10.61 22.10 -26.37
CA ALA A 189 10.01 23.04 -27.30
C ALA A 189 10.48 24.49 -27.06
N MET A 190 10.51 24.94 -25.81
CA MET A 190 10.92 26.30 -25.45
C MET A 190 12.40 26.54 -25.76
N PHE A 191 13.26 25.62 -25.31
CA PHE A 191 14.69 25.70 -25.56
C PHE A 191 15.01 25.59 -27.04
N GLY A 192 14.37 24.65 -27.77
CA GLY A 192 14.59 24.47 -29.19
C GLY A 192 14.29 25.74 -30.02
N GLN A 193 13.23 26.48 -29.67
CA GLN A 193 12.93 27.76 -30.33
C GLN A 193 14.00 28.82 -30.08
N GLN A 194 14.44 28.99 -28.83
CA GLN A 194 15.46 29.98 -28.47
C GLN A 194 16.82 29.62 -29.06
N TRP A 195 17.19 28.34 -28.99
CA TRP A 195 18.44 27.81 -29.53
C TRP A 195 18.49 27.93 -31.05
N ALA A 196 17.41 27.61 -31.76
CA ALA A 196 17.35 27.75 -33.21
C ALA A 196 17.62 29.20 -33.66
N ALA A 197 17.04 30.19 -32.98
CA ALA A 197 17.31 31.60 -33.25
C ALA A 197 18.79 31.97 -32.99
N GLN A 198 19.37 31.50 -31.89
CA GLN A 198 20.80 31.73 -31.60
C GLN A 198 21.73 31.09 -32.65
N VAL A 199 21.40 29.88 -33.11
CA VAL A 199 22.17 29.17 -34.14
C VAL A 199 22.03 29.87 -35.49
N GLU A 200 20.86 30.44 -35.81
CA GLU A 200 20.66 31.24 -37.01
C GLU A 200 21.54 32.50 -37.01
N ASP A 201 21.57 33.24 -35.89
CA ASP A 201 22.46 34.40 -35.72
C ASP A 201 23.94 34.01 -35.85
N GLN A 202 24.34 32.88 -35.28
CA GLN A 202 25.71 32.36 -35.42
C GLN A 202 26.02 31.96 -36.87
N ALA A 203 25.08 31.33 -37.57
CA ALA A 203 25.23 30.92 -38.97
C ALA A 203 25.34 32.12 -39.92
N ALA A 204 24.67 33.24 -39.60
CA ALA A 204 24.83 34.50 -40.33
C ALA A 204 26.25 35.06 -40.22
N ALA A 205 26.91 34.87 -39.07
CA ALA A 205 28.30 35.27 -38.85
C ALA A 205 29.33 34.24 -39.40
N ASN A 206 28.99 32.95 -39.42
CA ASN A 206 29.86 31.87 -39.87
C ASN A 206 29.11 30.84 -40.75
N PRO A 207 29.23 30.92 -42.09
CA PRO A 207 28.57 30.00 -43.02
C PRO A 207 28.95 28.52 -42.84
N ALA A 208 30.08 28.20 -42.20
CA ALA A 208 30.49 26.82 -41.95
C ALA A 208 29.49 26.08 -41.04
N ILE A 209 28.79 26.80 -40.16
CA ILE A 209 27.78 26.24 -39.26
C ILE A 209 26.65 25.55 -40.05
N LEU A 210 26.20 26.13 -41.16
CA LEU A 210 25.18 25.49 -42.00
C LEU A 210 25.65 24.16 -42.60
N THR A 211 26.95 24.02 -42.87
CA THR A 211 27.54 22.76 -43.33
C THR A 211 27.62 21.75 -42.19
N ASN A 212 28.04 22.18 -41.01
CA ASN A 212 28.15 21.33 -39.82
C ASN A 212 26.78 20.81 -39.36
N LEU A 213 25.74 21.63 -39.42
CA LEU A 213 24.37 21.25 -39.10
C LEU A 213 23.80 20.18 -40.03
N ARG A 214 24.29 20.07 -41.28
CA ARG A 214 23.91 18.93 -42.15
C ARG A 214 24.42 17.60 -41.60
N ASN A 215 25.53 17.63 -40.87
CA ASN A 215 26.09 16.45 -40.21
C ASN A 215 25.43 16.19 -38.84
N SER A 216 24.72 17.17 -38.27
CA SER A 216 24.09 17.08 -36.95
C SER A 216 22.75 17.82 -36.88
N PRO A 217 21.75 17.46 -37.72
CA PRO A 217 20.46 18.16 -37.76
C PRO A 217 19.72 18.14 -36.42
N GLN A 218 19.95 17.10 -35.63
CA GLN A 218 19.38 16.93 -34.29
C GLN A 218 19.87 17.97 -33.27
N ALA A 219 20.96 18.70 -33.57
CA ALA A 219 21.44 19.83 -32.76
C ALA A 219 20.55 21.07 -32.84
N ILE A 220 19.66 21.18 -33.84
CA ILE A 220 18.63 22.24 -33.92
C ILE A 220 17.27 21.71 -33.46
N SER A 221 16.88 20.53 -33.93
CA SER A 221 15.57 19.96 -33.60
C SER A 221 15.73 18.47 -33.28
N PRO A 222 15.54 18.05 -32.02
CA PRO A 222 15.01 18.81 -30.87
C PRO A 222 16.03 19.68 -30.10
N ALA A 223 17.30 19.72 -30.51
CA ALA A 223 18.43 20.32 -29.79
C ALA A 223 18.78 19.61 -28.48
N ILE A 224 17.85 19.54 -27.54
CA ILE A 224 18.01 18.84 -26.26
C ILE A 224 17.01 17.70 -26.12
N GLY A 225 17.31 16.76 -25.24
CA GLY A 225 16.47 15.62 -24.96
C GLY A 225 16.77 15.01 -23.60
N PHE A 226 15.87 14.14 -23.17
CA PHE A 226 15.94 13.49 -21.86
C PHE A 226 15.98 11.98 -22.05
N SER A 227 16.94 11.34 -21.41
CA SER A 227 16.98 9.89 -21.23
C SER A 227 16.27 9.52 -19.93
N THR A 228 15.47 8.47 -19.96
CA THR A 228 14.61 8.10 -18.82
C THR A 228 15.10 6.81 -18.20
N PHE A 229 15.46 6.84 -16.92
CA PHE A 229 15.96 5.70 -16.17
C PHE A 229 15.05 5.40 -14.98
N ASN A 230 14.31 4.30 -15.11
CA ASN A 230 13.58 3.71 -14.00
C ASN A 230 14.50 2.77 -13.23
N LEU A 231 14.93 3.18 -12.04
CA LEU A 231 15.92 2.46 -11.25
C LEU A 231 15.38 1.12 -10.73
N ARG A 232 14.06 1.02 -10.52
CA ARG A 232 13.36 -0.22 -10.14
C ARG A 232 12.00 -0.28 -10.83
N PRO A 233 11.91 -0.95 -11.99
CA PRO A 233 10.65 -1.13 -12.68
C PRO A 233 9.71 -2.06 -11.91
N PHE A 234 8.42 -1.76 -11.98
CA PHE A 234 7.39 -2.65 -11.44
C PHE A 234 7.12 -3.78 -12.44
N THR A 235 7.81 -4.91 -12.29
CA THR A 235 7.67 -6.06 -13.18
C THR A 235 7.93 -7.37 -12.42
N PRO A 236 7.15 -8.44 -12.65
CA PRO A 236 6.00 -8.54 -13.58
C PRO A 236 4.69 -7.96 -13.01
N PRO A 237 3.68 -7.64 -13.85
CA PRO A 237 2.37 -7.14 -13.38
C PRO A 237 1.63 -8.10 -12.44
N VAL A 238 1.92 -9.41 -12.52
CA VAL A 238 1.34 -10.40 -11.61
C VAL A 238 1.80 -10.22 -10.15
N ALA A 239 2.79 -9.36 -9.89
CA ALA A 239 3.16 -8.96 -8.54
C ALA A 239 2.15 -8.00 -7.87
N THR A 240 1.24 -7.35 -8.62
CA THR A 240 0.27 -6.39 -8.09
C THR A 240 -0.53 -6.94 -6.91
N PRO A 241 -1.14 -8.14 -6.96
CA PRO A 241 -1.89 -8.67 -5.82
C PRO A 241 -1.04 -8.88 -4.56
N ALA A 242 0.27 -9.17 -4.71
CA ALA A 242 1.18 -9.42 -3.59
C ALA A 242 1.56 -8.14 -2.81
N VAL A 243 1.33 -6.95 -3.39
CA VAL A 243 1.67 -5.65 -2.79
C VAL A 243 0.49 -4.69 -2.68
N SER A 244 -0.74 -5.15 -2.97
CA SER A 244 -1.94 -4.33 -2.96
C SER A 244 -3.14 -5.10 -2.40
N ILE A 245 -4.28 -5.09 -3.10
CA ILE A 245 -5.58 -5.63 -2.70
C ILE A 245 -5.51 -7.11 -2.31
N GLY A 246 -4.60 -7.90 -2.89
CA GLY A 246 -4.44 -9.31 -2.51
C GLY A 246 -4.04 -9.50 -1.04
N LEU A 247 -3.44 -8.50 -0.39
CA LEU A 247 -3.12 -8.53 1.04
C LEU A 247 -4.36 -8.38 1.94
N ILE A 248 -5.53 -8.03 1.40
CA ILE A 248 -6.79 -8.11 2.16
C ILE A 248 -7.11 -9.58 2.48
N TYR A 249 -6.76 -10.52 1.59
CA TYR A 249 -6.98 -11.95 1.85
C TYR A 249 -6.21 -12.42 3.08
N LEU A 250 -5.07 -11.82 3.39
CA LEU A 250 -4.33 -12.08 4.62
C LEU A 250 -5.19 -11.79 5.88
N ILE A 251 -5.90 -10.66 5.90
CA ILE A 251 -6.83 -10.29 6.98
C ILE A 251 -8.02 -11.26 7.01
N ILE A 252 -8.63 -11.51 5.85
CA ILE A 252 -9.84 -12.33 5.71
C ILE A 252 -9.58 -13.77 6.17
N ILE A 253 -8.51 -14.39 5.69
CA ILE A 253 -8.14 -15.77 6.04
C ILE A 253 -7.84 -15.85 7.54
N SER A 254 -7.09 -14.88 8.08
CA SER A 254 -6.80 -14.82 9.52
C SER A 254 -8.08 -14.71 10.35
N PHE A 255 -9.00 -13.85 9.95
CA PHE A 255 -10.29 -13.65 10.62
C PHE A 255 -11.15 -14.92 10.61
N PHE A 256 -11.34 -15.53 9.43
CA PHE A 256 -12.21 -16.71 9.33
C PHE A 256 -11.62 -17.95 9.98
N SER A 257 -10.29 -18.05 10.09
CA SER A 257 -9.65 -19.16 10.79
C SER A 257 -10.17 -19.33 12.22
N PHE A 258 -10.40 -18.22 12.94
CA PHE A 258 -10.96 -18.25 14.28
C PHE A 258 -12.35 -18.89 14.31
N SER A 259 -13.23 -18.48 13.39
CA SER A 259 -14.58 -19.05 13.29
C SER A 259 -14.56 -20.55 12.92
N PHE A 260 -13.60 -20.98 12.09
CA PHE A 260 -13.45 -22.39 11.74
C PHE A 260 -12.90 -23.24 12.91
N TYR A 261 -11.96 -22.71 13.69
CA TYR A 261 -11.36 -23.44 14.79
C TYR A 261 -12.13 -23.35 16.11
N LEU A 262 -13.01 -22.36 16.28
CA LEU A 262 -13.79 -22.18 17.51
C LEU A 262 -14.60 -23.43 17.91
N PRO A 263 -15.35 -24.10 17.02
CA PRO A 263 -16.07 -25.34 17.36
C PRO A 263 -15.13 -26.46 17.80
N VAL A 264 -13.96 -26.57 17.16
CA VAL A 264 -12.93 -27.57 17.46
C VAL A 264 -12.35 -27.34 18.86
N HIS A 265 -12.01 -26.09 19.18
CA HIS A 265 -11.48 -25.73 20.50
C HIS A 265 -12.52 -25.82 21.61
N THR A 266 -13.81 -25.59 21.30
CA THR A 266 -14.91 -25.69 22.27
C THR A 266 -15.10 -27.12 22.76
N LYS A 267 -14.70 -28.14 22.00
CA LYS A 267 -14.71 -29.54 22.47
C LYS A 267 -13.90 -29.73 23.75
N TYR A 268 -12.79 -29.01 23.96
CA TYR A 268 -12.03 -29.10 25.21
C TYR A 268 -12.77 -28.56 26.45
N ILE A 269 -13.84 -27.79 26.25
CA ILE A 269 -14.68 -27.25 27.33
C ILE A 269 -15.92 -28.11 27.54
N THR A 270 -16.58 -28.53 26.46
CA THR A 270 -17.82 -29.31 26.53
C THR A 270 -17.50 -30.74 26.98
N PRO A 271 -18.07 -31.24 28.09
CA PRO A 271 -17.81 -32.60 28.55
C PRO A 271 -18.49 -33.64 27.64
N GLN A 272 -17.83 -34.00 26.54
CA GLN A 272 -18.23 -35.07 25.62
C GLN A 272 -17.38 -36.32 25.88
N GLY A 273 -17.54 -36.93 27.04
CA GLY A 273 -16.80 -38.14 27.43
C GLY A 273 -15.38 -37.90 27.94
N HIS A 274 -14.95 -36.64 28.09
CA HIS A 274 -13.70 -36.27 28.77
C HIS A 274 -13.94 -35.14 29.77
N ARG A 275 -13.01 -34.98 30.73
CA ARG A 275 -13.03 -33.85 31.67
C ARG A 275 -12.67 -32.54 30.94
N PRO A 276 -13.23 -31.38 31.33
CA PRO A 276 -12.89 -30.11 30.72
C PRO A 276 -11.43 -29.73 31.02
N LEU A 277 -10.79 -29.10 30.04
CA LEU A 277 -9.41 -28.64 30.15
C LEU A 277 -9.31 -27.44 31.12
N HIS A 278 -8.18 -27.32 31.83
CA HIS A 278 -7.91 -26.14 32.65
C HIS A 278 -7.89 -24.87 31.78
N PHE A 279 -8.47 -23.78 32.30
CA PHE A 279 -8.63 -22.55 31.54
C PHE A 279 -7.31 -21.93 31.07
N TYR A 280 -6.27 -21.90 31.90
CA TYR A 280 -4.96 -21.36 31.50
C TYR A 280 -4.31 -22.21 30.39
N GLN A 281 -4.46 -23.53 30.43
CA GLN A 281 -3.97 -24.44 29.38
C GLN A 281 -4.76 -24.26 28.09
N MET A 282 -6.06 -23.98 28.17
CA MET A 282 -6.90 -23.65 27.02
C MET A 282 -6.45 -22.35 26.34
N VAL A 283 -6.14 -21.31 27.12
CA VAL A 283 -5.63 -20.03 26.57
C VAL A 283 -4.31 -20.24 25.84
N ILE A 284 -3.35 -20.94 26.47
CA ILE A 284 -2.06 -21.26 25.86
C ILE A 284 -2.24 -22.09 24.59
N TRP A 285 -3.08 -23.14 24.65
CA TRP A 285 -3.38 -24.00 23.50
C TRP A 285 -3.96 -23.19 22.34
N ARG A 286 -4.94 -22.33 22.59
CA ARG A 286 -5.56 -21.51 21.55
C ARG A 286 -4.55 -20.58 20.89
N TRP A 287 -3.75 -19.87 21.69
CA TRP A 287 -2.74 -18.97 21.14
C TRP A 287 -1.70 -19.72 20.29
N LEU A 288 -1.18 -20.84 20.79
CA LEU A 288 -0.23 -21.69 20.05
C LEU A 288 -0.86 -22.25 18.77
N ALA A 289 -2.08 -22.76 18.84
CA ALA A 289 -2.80 -23.30 17.69
C ALA A 289 -3.02 -22.23 16.62
N THR A 290 -3.42 -21.02 17.00
CA THR A 290 -3.58 -19.89 16.07
C THR A 290 -2.26 -19.52 15.40
N ILE A 291 -1.17 -19.32 16.16
CA ILE A 291 0.14 -18.94 15.60
C ILE A 291 0.68 -20.01 14.64
N VAL A 292 0.54 -21.29 15.00
CA VAL A 292 0.95 -22.41 14.15
C VAL A 292 0.07 -22.52 12.91
N ALA A 293 -1.26 -22.35 13.04
CA ALA A 293 -2.15 -22.32 11.88
C ALA A 293 -1.77 -21.18 10.92
N TYR A 294 -1.46 -19.98 11.43
CA TYR A 294 -0.99 -18.86 10.63
C TYR A 294 0.32 -19.14 9.91
N LEU A 295 1.23 -19.90 10.52
CA LEU A 295 2.49 -20.30 9.88
C LEU A 295 2.22 -21.10 8.58
N PHE A 296 1.30 -22.07 8.63
CA PHE A 296 0.94 -22.87 7.46
C PHE A 296 0.06 -22.09 6.47
N LEU A 297 -0.96 -21.36 6.95
CA LEU A 297 -1.86 -20.59 6.08
C LEU A 297 -1.10 -19.50 5.31
N SER A 298 -0.18 -18.79 5.96
CA SER A 298 0.69 -17.81 5.31
C SER A 298 1.65 -18.45 4.32
N LEU A 299 2.09 -19.70 4.53
CA LEU A 299 2.92 -20.44 3.57
C LEU A 299 2.13 -20.70 2.28
N PHE A 300 0.93 -21.27 2.38
CA PHE A 300 0.08 -21.54 1.22
C PHE A 300 -0.34 -20.25 0.50
N TYR A 301 -0.61 -19.19 1.25
CA TYR A 301 -0.85 -17.87 0.68
C TYR A 301 0.37 -17.37 -0.11
N SER A 302 1.58 -17.46 0.47
CA SER A 302 2.81 -17.02 -0.19
C SER A 302 3.19 -17.90 -1.39
N LEU A 303 2.86 -19.20 -1.35
CA LEU A 303 3.06 -20.12 -2.46
C LEU A 303 2.23 -19.75 -3.69
N LEU A 304 1.10 -19.05 -3.54
CA LEU A 304 0.36 -18.51 -4.70
C LEU A 304 1.25 -17.55 -5.50
N SER A 305 1.92 -16.62 -4.83
CA SER A 305 2.85 -15.69 -5.46
C SER A 305 3.96 -16.42 -6.23
N LEU A 306 4.50 -17.50 -5.65
CA LEU A 306 5.50 -18.33 -6.30
C LEU A 306 4.94 -19.14 -7.48
N ALA A 307 3.75 -19.72 -7.34
CA ALA A 307 3.08 -20.51 -8.37
C ALA A 307 2.73 -19.67 -9.61
N PHE A 308 2.36 -18.41 -9.40
CA PHE A 308 2.14 -17.43 -10.47
C PHE A 308 3.44 -16.75 -10.95
N GLN A 309 4.59 -17.38 -10.70
CA GLN A 309 5.89 -17.03 -11.29
C GLN A 309 6.39 -15.62 -10.93
N ILE A 310 6.04 -15.10 -9.76
CA ILE A 310 6.70 -13.89 -9.24
C ILE A 310 8.18 -14.24 -8.97
N PRO A 311 9.13 -13.45 -9.51
CA PRO A 311 10.54 -13.75 -9.37
C PRO A 311 11.00 -13.47 -7.94
N PHE A 312 11.33 -14.52 -7.18
CA PHE A 312 11.85 -14.41 -5.81
C PHE A 312 13.36 -14.67 -5.71
N SER A 313 14.09 -14.86 -6.81
CA SER A 313 15.46 -15.40 -6.80
C SER A 313 16.49 -14.59 -7.59
N THR A 314 16.12 -13.42 -8.13
CA THR A 314 16.96 -12.60 -9.02
C THR A 314 18.17 -11.96 -8.33
N GLY A 315 18.10 -11.72 -7.02
CA GLY A 315 19.16 -11.10 -6.23
C GLY A 315 19.22 -9.57 -6.35
N HIS A 316 20.02 -8.97 -5.46
CA HIS A 316 20.28 -7.54 -5.45
C HIS A 316 20.99 -7.15 -6.75
N LYS A 317 20.63 -5.99 -7.31
CA LYS A 317 21.23 -5.46 -8.54
C LYS A 317 21.72 -4.04 -8.30
N SER A 318 22.76 -3.64 -9.02
CA SER A 318 23.23 -2.25 -9.01
C SER A 318 22.08 -1.27 -9.28
N ILE A 319 22.15 -0.09 -8.69
CA ILE A 319 21.19 1.01 -8.92
C ILE A 319 21.21 1.44 -10.40
N THR A 320 22.28 1.14 -11.13
CA THR A 320 22.40 1.40 -12.57
C THR A 320 21.76 0.33 -13.46
N SER A 321 21.36 -0.82 -12.90
CA SER A 321 20.70 -1.88 -13.65
C SER A 321 19.21 -1.66 -13.77
N VAL A 322 18.66 -1.91 -14.96
CA VAL A 322 17.21 -1.86 -15.25
C VAL A 322 16.57 -3.26 -15.09
N GLU A 323 17.35 -4.28 -14.71
CA GLU A 323 16.86 -5.63 -14.50
C GLU A 323 15.97 -5.76 -13.26
N SER A 324 15.08 -6.75 -13.27
CA SER A 324 14.31 -7.13 -12.08
C SER A 324 15.26 -7.58 -10.96
N ALA A 325 15.14 -6.97 -9.79
CA ALA A 325 15.99 -7.17 -8.62
C ALA A 325 15.13 -7.57 -7.41
N THR A 326 15.68 -8.44 -6.56
CA THR A 326 15.05 -8.87 -5.30
C THR A 326 16.02 -8.72 -4.15
N ALA A 327 15.52 -8.34 -2.97
CA ALA A 327 16.39 -7.91 -1.86
C ALA A 327 17.37 -8.97 -1.37
N TYR A 328 16.95 -10.25 -1.33
CA TYR A 328 17.72 -11.32 -0.66
C TYR A 328 18.02 -12.52 -1.56
N GLY A 329 17.95 -12.35 -2.89
CA GLY A 329 18.11 -13.46 -3.84
C GLY A 329 17.19 -14.63 -3.46
N LYS A 330 17.72 -15.85 -3.44
CA LYS A 330 16.93 -17.05 -3.10
C LYS A 330 16.24 -17.01 -1.71
N GLY A 331 16.74 -16.19 -0.79
CA GLY A 331 16.14 -16.01 0.54
C GLY A 331 14.86 -15.15 0.53
N THR A 332 14.59 -14.40 -0.53
CA THR A 332 13.47 -13.44 -0.60
C THR A 332 12.13 -14.10 -0.36
N PHE A 333 11.91 -15.30 -0.90
CA PHE A 333 10.67 -16.05 -0.69
C PHE A 333 10.44 -16.39 0.79
N VAL A 334 11.48 -16.84 1.50
CA VAL A 334 11.36 -17.20 2.91
C VAL A 334 11.06 -15.98 3.76
N VAL A 335 11.72 -14.84 3.49
CA VAL A 335 11.46 -13.59 4.21
C VAL A 335 10.06 -13.06 3.90
N PHE A 336 9.60 -13.18 2.65
CA PHE A 336 8.23 -12.84 2.25
C PHE A 336 7.19 -13.71 2.96
N TRP A 337 7.44 -15.01 3.09
CA TRP A 337 6.57 -15.89 3.87
C TRP A 337 6.56 -15.48 5.36
N MET A 338 7.72 -15.25 5.98
CA MET A 338 7.79 -14.79 7.37
C MET A 338 7.10 -13.45 7.59
N LEU A 339 7.20 -12.53 6.62
CA LEU A 339 6.45 -11.26 6.64
C LEU A 339 4.94 -11.50 6.67
N ASN A 340 4.45 -12.37 5.79
CA ASN A 340 3.03 -12.72 5.76
C ASN A 340 2.59 -13.43 7.04
N TRP A 341 3.43 -14.28 7.62
CA TRP A 341 3.14 -14.96 8.90
C TRP A 341 3.00 -13.98 10.07
N VAL A 342 3.98 -13.09 10.25
CA VAL A 342 3.93 -12.06 11.30
C VAL A 342 2.78 -11.09 11.02
N GLY A 343 2.53 -10.77 9.75
CA GLY A 343 1.37 -9.99 9.30
C GLY A 343 0.03 -10.61 9.70
N MET A 344 -0.16 -11.93 9.49
CA MET A 344 -1.34 -12.66 10.00
C MET A 344 -1.44 -12.56 11.51
N GLY A 345 -0.33 -12.69 12.24
CA GLY A 345 -0.32 -12.52 13.69
C GLY A 345 -0.80 -11.14 14.13
N ALA A 346 -0.30 -10.08 13.50
CA ALA A 346 -0.64 -8.69 13.82
C ALA A 346 -2.10 -8.37 13.51
N LEU A 347 -2.61 -8.82 12.36
CA LEU A 347 -3.97 -8.52 11.88
C LEU A 347 -5.01 -9.47 12.46
N GLY A 348 -4.70 -10.76 12.51
CA GLY A 348 -5.59 -11.85 12.90
C GLY A 348 -5.86 -11.93 14.39
N ILE A 349 -4.83 -11.84 15.24
CA ILE A 349 -5.03 -11.91 16.69
C ILE A 349 -5.78 -10.67 17.18
N ALA A 350 -5.58 -9.50 16.56
CA ALA A 350 -6.40 -8.31 16.83
C ALA A 350 -7.90 -8.60 16.58
N CYS A 351 -8.22 -9.22 15.46
CA CYS A 351 -9.57 -9.67 15.13
C CYS A 351 -10.12 -10.68 16.14
N GLU A 352 -9.34 -11.69 16.55
CA GLU A 352 -9.75 -12.67 17.56
C GLU A 352 -10.07 -11.99 18.90
N ASN A 353 -9.19 -11.11 19.36
CA ASN A 353 -9.34 -10.38 20.61
C ASN A 353 -10.65 -9.58 20.63
N VAL A 354 -10.92 -8.83 19.57
CA VAL A 354 -12.15 -8.03 19.50
C VAL A 354 -13.38 -8.92 19.35
N THR A 355 -13.29 -10.02 18.61
CA THR A 355 -14.40 -10.99 18.48
C THR A 355 -14.80 -11.57 19.83
N MET A 356 -13.81 -11.89 20.68
CA MET A 356 -14.04 -12.40 22.04
C MET A 356 -14.69 -11.37 22.98
N ILE A 357 -14.55 -10.07 22.70
CA ILE A 357 -15.13 -8.98 23.49
C ILE A 357 -16.54 -8.61 23.00
N ILE A 358 -16.68 -8.39 21.69
CA ILE A 358 -17.90 -7.85 21.08
C ILE A 358 -18.94 -8.95 20.86
N GLY A 359 -18.51 -10.14 20.43
CA GLY A 359 -19.39 -11.25 20.07
C GLY A 359 -20.16 -11.07 18.75
N GLN A 360 -20.81 -12.15 18.31
CA GLN A 360 -21.66 -12.15 17.13
C GLN A 360 -22.98 -11.39 17.39
N PRO A 361 -23.55 -10.69 16.39
CA PRO A 361 -23.10 -10.53 15.00
C PRO A 361 -22.18 -9.30 14.78
N TRP A 362 -21.96 -8.48 15.81
CA TRP A 362 -21.31 -7.16 15.69
C TRP A 362 -19.82 -7.22 15.34
N THR A 363 -19.18 -8.38 15.54
CA THR A 363 -17.84 -8.66 15.02
C THR A 363 -17.69 -8.34 13.52
N ALA A 364 -18.74 -8.49 12.72
CA ALA A 364 -18.68 -8.14 11.30
C ALA A 364 -18.39 -6.64 11.07
N LEU A 365 -18.92 -5.75 11.92
CA LEU A 365 -18.63 -4.31 11.83
C LEU A 365 -17.17 -4.01 12.17
N TRP A 366 -16.60 -4.73 13.15
CA TRP A 366 -15.17 -4.63 13.45
C TRP A 366 -14.32 -5.05 12.25
N LEU A 367 -14.65 -6.18 11.61
CA LEU A 367 -13.91 -6.64 10.43
C LEU A 367 -13.92 -5.57 9.32
N VAL A 368 -15.08 -4.97 9.04
CA VAL A 368 -15.20 -3.89 8.04
C VAL A 368 -14.33 -2.69 8.43
N PHE A 369 -14.42 -2.22 9.68
CA PHE A 369 -13.56 -1.14 10.18
C PHE A 369 -12.06 -1.47 10.05
N TRP A 370 -11.67 -2.67 10.47
CA TRP A 370 -10.28 -3.10 10.48
C TRP A 370 -9.70 -3.21 9.08
N VAL A 371 -10.46 -3.79 8.14
CA VAL A 371 -10.06 -3.86 6.72
C VAL A 371 -9.96 -2.46 6.13
N ILE A 372 -10.99 -1.62 6.29
CA ILE A 372 -11.03 -0.30 5.64
C ILE A 372 -9.90 0.60 6.13
N THR A 373 -9.67 0.70 7.44
CA THR A 373 -8.60 1.56 7.99
C THR A 373 -7.21 1.11 7.55
N ASN A 374 -6.95 -0.21 7.51
CA ASN A 374 -5.70 -0.75 7.00
C ASN A 374 -5.54 -0.47 5.49
N VAL A 375 -6.56 -0.78 4.70
CA VAL A 375 -6.52 -0.59 3.23
C VAL A 375 -6.31 0.87 2.85
N SER A 376 -7.04 1.80 3.47
CA SER A 376 -6.93 3.23 3.20
C SER A 376 -5.51 3.75 3.35
N THR A 377 -4.74 3.22 4.29
CA THR A 377 -3.39 3.70 4.61
C THR A 377 -2.26 2.89 3.96
N SER A 378 -2.59 1.81 3.25
CA SER A 378 -1.59 0.89 2.69
C SER A 378 -1.50 0.93 1.18
N PHE A 379 -2.60 1.18 0.47
CA PHE A 379 -2.61 1.11 -1.00
C PHE A 379 -2.49 2.47 -1.68
N TYR A 380 -2.61 3.55 -0.92
CA TYR A 380 -2.44 4.91 -1.40
C TYR A 380 -1.25 5.56 -0.71
N SER A 381 -0.52 6.39 -1.44
CA SER A 381 0.60 7.15 -0.90
C SER A 381 0.13 8.06 0.24
N ILE A 382 0.63 7.81 1.46
CA ILE A 382 0.34 8.64 2.64
C ILE A 382 0.84 10.08 2.43
N ASP A 383 1.86 10.29 1.58
CA ASP A 383 2.38 11.62 1.23
C ASP A 383 1.29 12.50 0.57
N LEU A 384 0.37 11.89 -0.18
CA LEU A 384 -0.75 12.58 -0.83
C LEU A 384 -2.00 12.65 0.05
N ALA A 385 -2.08 11.79 1.06
CA ALA A 385 -3.23 11.74 1.96
C ALA A 385 -3.27 12.98 2.89
N PRO A 386 -4.45 13.37 3.39
CA PRO A 386 -4.53 14.33 4.50
C PRO A 386 -3.68 13.85 5.68
N LYS A 387 -3.02 14.78 6.40
CA LYS A 387 -2.18 14.46 7.57
C LYS A 387 -2.89 13.61 8.64
N PHE A 388 -4.21 13.64 8.67
CA PHE A 388 -5.02 12.73 9.47
C PHE A 388 -4.62 11.26 9.29
N PHE A 389 -4.29 10.80 8.08
CA PHE A 389 -3.98 9.41 7.77
C PHE A 389 -2.58 8.94 8.17
N TYR A 390 -1.76 9.80 8.80
CA TYR A 390 -0.40 9.44 9.18
C TYR A 390 -0.35 8.39 10.30
N TRP A 391 -1.46 8.13 11.00
CA TRP A 391 -1.58 6.95 11.87
C TRP A 391 -1.39 5.64 11.10
N GLY A 392 -1.57 5.65 9.78
CA GLY A 392 -1.33 4.54 8.87
C GLY A 392 0.05 3.93 8.96
N TYR A 393 1.09 4.72 9.29
CA TYR A 393 2.45 4.20 9.50
C TYR A 393 2.52 3.18 10.64
N ALA A 394 1.63 3.30 11.63
CA ALA A 394 1.54 2.34 12.71
C ALA A 394 0.66 1.13 12.36
N TRP A 395 -0.09 1.13 11.24
CA TRP A 395 -1.02 0.06 10.92
C TRP A 395 -0.30 -1.13 10.30
N PRO A 396 -0.70 -2.38 10.61
CA PRO A 396 0.02 -3.55 10.15
C PRO A 396 0.10 -3.65 8.62
N LEU A 397 -1.00 -3.40 7.91
CA LEU A 397 -1.05 -3.61 6.47
C LEU A 397 -0.09 -2.68 5.70
N HIS A 398 0.12 -1.45 6.17
CA HIS A 398 1.03 -0.50 5.56
C HIS A 398 2.47 -1.05 5.58
N ASN A 399 2.87 -1.57 6.74
CA ASN A 399 4.19 -2.17 6.94
C ASN A 399 4.36 -3.47 6.13
N ILE A 400 3.29 -4.25 5.92
CA ILE A 400 3.31 -5.42 5.04
C ILE A 400 3.49 -5.00 3.58
N VAL A 401 2.76 -3.98 3.10
CA VAL A 401 2.91 -3.48 1.72
C VAL A 401 4.33 -2.98 1.46
N GLU A 402 4.84 -2.09 2.32
CA GLU A 402 6.19 -1.53 2.19
C GLU A 402 7.26 -2.62 2.21
N ALA A 403 7.17 -3.58 3.14
CA ALA A 403 8.12 -4.69 3.20
C ALA A 403 7.99 -5.62 1.98
N SER A 404 6.78 -5.93 1.50
CA SER A 404 6.58 -6.75 0.31
C SER A 404 7.18 -6.09 -0.93
N ARG A 405 6.99 -4.77 -1.11
CA ARG A 405 7.60 -4.01 -2.20
C ARG A 405 9.13 -4.03 -2.12
N GLN A 406 9.68 -3.82 -0.92
CA GLN A 406 11.11 -3.89 -0.68
C GLN A 406 11.70 -5.26 -1.03
N LEU A 407 11.02 -6.34 -0.63
CA LEU A 407 11.44 -7.71 -0.92
C LEU A 407 11.43 -8.02 -2.41
N LEU A 408 10.31 -7.72 -3.08
CA LEU A 408 10.06 -8.10 -4.47
C LEU A 408 10.81 -7.24 -5.48
N PHE A 409 11.14 -6.00 -5.15
CA PHE A 409 11.70 -5.03 -6.08
C PHE A 409 13.01 -4.39 -5.61
N ASP A 410 13.62 -4.87 -4.52
CA ASP A 410 14.91 -4.39 -4.02
C ASP A 410 14.94 -2.86 -3.86
N LEU A 411 13.92 -2.36 -3.17
CA LEU A 411 13.80 -0.95 -2.81
C LEU A 411 14.64 -0.63 -1.56
N HIS A 412 14.72 0.66 -1.22
CA HIS A 412 15.37 1.12 -0.01
C HIS A 412 14.88 0.35 1.23
N SER A 413 15.83 -0.21 1.97
CA SER A 413 15.52 -1.14 3.06
C SER A 413 15.00 -0.43 4.29
N ARG A 414 13.71 -0.63 4.59
CA ARG A 414 13.06 -0.29 5.87
C ARG A 414 12.51 -1.53 6.56
N ILE A 415 13.01 -2.71 6.20
CA ILE A 415 12.47 -4.00 6.65
C ILE A 415 12.48 -4.14 8.17
N GLY A 416 13.51 -3.62 8.85
CA GLY A 416 13.62 -3.64 10.30
C GLY A 416 12.52 -2.83 11.00
N LEU A 417 12.18 -1.65 10.44
CA LEU A 417 11.06 -0.84 10.90
C LEU A 417 9.73 -1.58 10.70
N ASN A 418 9.54 -2.13 9.49
CA ASN A 418 8.30 -2.80 9.13
C ASN A 418 8.03 -4.03 10.02
N PHE A 419 9.03 -4.91 10.18
CA PHE A 419 8.92 -6.04 11.11
C PHE A 419 8.78 -5.58 12.57
N GLY A 420 9.47 -4.51 12.97
CA GLY A 420 9.36 -3.94 14.32
C GLY A 420 7.93 -3.54 14.67
N VAL A 421 7.23 -2.83 13.78
CA VAL A 421 5.83 -2.44 13.98
C VAL A 421 4.92 -3.68 14.02
N LEU A 422 5.14 -4.64 13.12
CA LEU A 422 4.34 -5.87 13.10
C LEU A 422 4.52 -6.71 14.38
N PHE A 423 5.75 -6.88 14.86
CA PHE A 423 6.02 -7.57 16.11
C PHE A 423 5.45 -6.82 17.32
N ALA A 424 5.45 -5.48 17.31
CA ALA A 424 4.79 -4.70 18.36
C ALA A 424 3.28 -5.01 18.43
N TRP A 425 2.60 -5.07 17.28
CA TRP A 425 1.20 -5.48 17.23
C TRP A 425 0.98 -6.92 17.70
N VAL A 426 1.81 -7.87 17.26
CA VAL A 426 1.74 -9.26 17.72
C VAL A 426 1.90 -9.33 19.24
N ALA A 427 2.86 -8.59 19.80
CA ALA A 427 3.12 -8.55 21.24
C ALA A 427 1.92 -7.97 22.01
N ILE A 428 1.39 -6.81 21.60
CA ILE A 428 0.22 -6.18 22.21
C ILE A 428 -0.99 -7.13 22.15
N ASN A 429 -1.25 -7.72 20.99
CA ASN A 429 -2.36 -8.65 20.81
C ASN A 429 -2.21 -9.91 21.66
N THR A 430 -0.99 -10.43 21.78
CA THR A 430 -0.68 -11.59 22.62
C THR A 430 -0.87 -11.28 24.10
N LEU A 431 -0.48 -10.09 24.55
CA LEU A 431 -0.71 -9.64 25.93
C LEU A 431 -2.21 -9.48 26.23
N LEU A 432 -3.00 -8.99 25.28
CA LEU A 432 -4.46 -8.83 25.43
C LEU A 432 -5.23 -10.16 25.36
N PHE A 433 -4.67 -11.19 24.71
CA PHE A 433 -5.37 -12.43 24.41
C PHE A 433 -5.92 -13.18 25.64
N PRO A 434 -5.18 -13.34 26.75
CA PRO A 434 -5.71 -13.97 27.97
C PRO A 434 -6.87 -13.18 28.59
N PHE A 435 -6.79 -11.84 28.59
CA PHE A 435 -7.85 -10.98 29.11
C PHE A 435 -9.13 -11.10 28.29
N CYS A 436 -9.00 -11.12 26.96
CA CYS A 436 -10.12 -11.30 26.05
C CYS A 436 -10.76 -12.69 26.23
N CYS A 437 -9.95 -13.75 26.38
CA CYS A 437 -10.45 -15.09 26.68
C CYS A 437 -11.23 -15.14 28.00
N TYR A 438 -10.71 -14.47 29.04
CA TYR A 438 -11.37 -14.40 30.35
C TYR A 438 -12.72 -13.68 30.25
N PHE A 439 -12.76 -12.56 29.52
CA PHE A 439 -13.97 -11.79 29.31
C PHE A 439 -15.03 -12.58 28.52
N MET A 440 -14.63 -13.28 27.47
CA MET A 440 -15.51 -14.17 26.71
C MET A 440 -16.12 -15.24 27.63
N ARG A 441 -15.30 -15.90 28.45
CA ARG A 441 -15.77 -16.90 29.41
C ARG A 441 -16.78 -16.30 30.40
N TRP A 442 -16.50 -15.11 30.93
CA TRP A 442 -17.39 -14.42 31.85
C TRP A 442 -18.73 -14.08 31.19
N GLN A 443 -18.73 -13.62 29.94
CA GLN A 443 -19.97 -13.37 29.19
C GLN A 443 -20.77 -14.66 28.98
N THR A 444 -20.10 -15.76 28.61
CA THR A 444 -20.76 -17.06 28.43
C THR A 444 -21.44 -17.54 29.71
N LEU A 445 -20.74 -17.46 30.84
CA LEU A 445 -21.29 -17.85 32.15
C LEU A 445 -22.49 -16.97 32.54
N LYS A 446 -22.40 -15.65 32.37
CA LYS A 446 -23.53 -14.74 32.61
C LYS A 446 -24.71 -15.00 31.68
N GLY A 447 -24.45 -15.39 30.44
CA GLY A 447 -25.48 -15.79 29.48
C GLY A 447 -26.25 -17.00 29.99
N GLN A 448 -25.51 -18.04 30.43
CA GLN A 448 -26.08 -19.25 31.01
C GLN A 448 -26.90 -18.97 32.26
N GLU A 449 -26.40 -18.14 33.19
CA GLU A 449 -27.15 -17.71 34.38
C GLU A 449 -28.45 -16.96 34.03
N LYS A 450 -28.45 -16.12 32.99
CA LYS A 450 -29.66 -15.41 32.55
C LYS A 450 -30.71 -16.33 31.95
N THR A 451 -30.27 -17.40 31.29
CA THR A 451 -31.14 -18.47 30.77
C THR A 451 -31.56 -19.46 31.84
N MET A 452 -31.06 -19.36 33.06
CA MET A 452 -31.48 -20.20 34.19
C MET A 452 -32.33 -19.38 35.18
N ASP A 453 -33.35 -19.98 35.78
CA ASP A 453 -34.15 -19.37 36.85
C ASP A 453 -33.42 -19.43 38.20
N LYS A 454 -33.98 -18.81 39.25
CA LYS A 454 -33.38 -18.81 40.61
C LYS A 454 -33.25 -20.21 41.24
N ARG A 455 -33.86 -21.25 40.66
CA ARG A 455 -33.79 -22.66 41.06
C ARG A 455 -32.88 -23.48 40.14
N GLY A 456 -32.27 -22.88 39.12
CA GLY A 456 -31.37 -23.54 38.18
C GLY A 456 -32.06 -24.20 36.99
N ASN A 457 -33.36 -23.99 36.78
CA ASN A 457 -34.08 -24.51 35.62
C ASN A 457 -33.85 -23.59 34.41
N ALA A 458 -33.75 -24.12 33.19
CA ALA A 458 -33.78 -23.27 32.01
C ALA A 458 -35.06 -22.43 32.03
N LYS A 459 -34.98 -21.12 31.76
CA LYS A 459 -36.16 -20.29 31.54
C LYS A 459 -36.86 -20.85 30.31
N GLU A 460 -37.94 -21.57 30.54
CA GLU A 460 -38.87 -21.99 29.51
C GLU A 460 -39.51 -20.73 28.92
N ASP A 461 -38.82 -20.12 27.95
CA ASP A 461 -39.53 -19.34 26.95
C ASP A 461 -40.35 -20.37 26.16
N SER A 462 -41.67 -20.28 26.35
CA SER A 462 -42.71 -21.14 25.81
C SER A 462 -42.36 -21.82 24.48
N LYS A 463 -42.27 -23.16 24.54
CA LYS A 463 -42.31 -24.15 23.45
C LYS A 463 -41.19 -24.12 22.40
N SER A 464 -40.11 -24.85 22.70
CA SER A 464 -39.47 -25.69 21.67
C SER A 464 -40.27 -26.99 21.54
N LYS A 465 -41.11 -27.13 20.51
CA LYS A 465 -41.44 -28.47 19.99
C LYS A 465 -40.35 -28.83 18.97
N GLY A 466 -39.74 -30.00 19.18
CA GLY A 466 -38.51 -30.43 18.55
C GLY A 466 -38.61 -30.70 17.05
N VAL A 467 -37.43 -30.87 16.46
CA VAL A 467 -37.24 -31.72 15.27
C VAL A 467 -35.96 -32.53 15.51
N GLU A 468 -36.18 -33.78 15.85
CA GLU A 468 -35.29 -34.92 15.62
C GLU A 468 -35.23 -35.18 14.09
N GLU A 469 -34.03 -35.51 13.60
CA GLU A 469 -33.72 -36.29 12.39
C GLU A 469 -34.40 -35.97 11.04
N ALA A 470 -33.62 -35.39 10.11
CA ALA A 470 -33.24 -35.98 8.82
C ALA A 470 -32.12 -35.17 8.16
#